data_AF-A0A9R1I8T2-F1
#
_entry.id   AF-A0A9R1I8T2-F1
#
_cell.length_a   1.000
_cell.length_b   1.000
_cell.length_c   1.000
_cell.angle_alpha   90.00
_cell.angle_beta   90.00
_cell.angle_gamma   90.00
#
_symmetry.space_group_name_H-M   'P 1'
#
loop_
_entity.id
_entity.type
_entity.pdbx_description
1 polymer ?
#
loop_
_entity_poly.entity_id
_entity_poly.type
_entity_poly.pdbx_seq_one_letter_code
_entity_poly.pdbx_strand_id
1 'polypeptide(L)'
;YYLKAQFGYSKDEFANLMLIAGAAGMISQLTVMPIFAPIVGEEMLLIVGLLGGCTHVFLYGIAWSYWVPYFAAAFIILSAFVHPSIRTNVSKSVGSNEQGIAQGCISGISSFASILAPLVFTPLTAWFLSETTPFNFKGFSIMVAGFCTLIAFVISIRMRAARCGVSEKVSLVQHEQA
;
A
#
# COMPACT_ATOMS: atom_id res chain seq x y z
N TYR A 1 -4.15 18.97 2.36
CA TYR A 1 -5.18 19.60 3.22
C TYR A 1 -5.00 19.25 4.69
N TYR A 2 -4.98 17.97 5.05
CA TYR A 2 -4.84 17.51 6.45
C TYR A 2 -3.64 18.11 7.20
N LEU A 3 -2.39 17.96 6.72
CA LEU A 3 -1.21 18.46 7.43
C LEU A 3 -1.23 19.98 7.65
N LYS A 4 -1.75 20.74 6.68
CA LYS A 4 -1.93 22.19 6.82
C LYS A 4 -2.95 22.51 7.91
N ALA A 5 -4.07 21.79 7.98
CA ALA A 5 -5.13 22.05 8.94
C ALA A 5 -4.86 21.51 10.36
N GLN A 6 -4.00 20.50 10.49
CA GLN A 6 -3.61 19.91 11.78
C GLN A 6 -2.38 20.59 12.38
N PHE A 7 -1.37 20.89 11.56
CA PHE A 7 -0.06 21.33 12.03
C PHE A 7 0.41 22.65 11.42
N GLY A 8 -0.35 23.26 10.51
CA GLY A 8 0.03 24.52 9.89
C GLY A 8 1.15 24.42 8.85
N TYR A 9 1.45 23.22 8.34
CA TYR A 9 2.54 23.00 7.37
C TYR A 9 2.54 24.06 6.26
N SER A 10 3.71 24.68 6.09
CA SER A 10 4.02 25.49 4.93
C SER A 10 4.09 24.63 3.66
N LYS A 11 4.03 25.28 2.49
CA LYS A 11 4.17 24.58 1.20
C LYS A 11 5.53 23.89 1.08
N ASP A 12 6.59 24.50 1.64
CA ASP A 12 7.96 24.01 1.55
C ASP A 12 8.18 22.78 2.42
N GLU A 13 7.63 22.77 3.64
CA GLU A 13 7.69 21.60 4.53
C GLU A 13 6.95 20.40 3.95
N PHE A 14 5.80 20.64 3.31
CA PHE A 14 5.06 19.60 2.60
C PHE A 14 5.84 19.09 1.38
N ALA A 15 6.45 19.98 0.61
CA ALA A 15 7.27 19.62 -0.54
C ALA A 15 8.50 18.78 -0.12
N ASN A 16 9.19 19.18 0.94
CA ASN A 16 10.32 18.44 1.51
C ASN A 16 9.91 17.04 1.97
N LEU A 17 8.77 16.92 2.66
CA LEU A 17 8.23 15.61 3.08
C LEU A 17 7.96 14.70 1.86
N MET A 18 7.31 15.23 0.82
CA MET A 18 7.01 14.47 -0.40
C MET A 18 8.29 14.09 -1.16
N LEU A 19 9.28 14.97 -1.19
CA LEU A 19 10.58 14.71 -1.80
C LEU A 19 11.32 13.58 -1.09
N ILE A 20 11.39 13.63 0.24
CA ILE A 20 12.04 12.60 1.07
C ILE A 20 11.32 11.25 0.87
N ALA A 21 9.99 11.25 0.94
CA ALA A 21 9.17 10.07 0.71
C ALA A 21 9.41 9.46 -0.69
N GLY A 22 9.43 10.30 -1.73
CA GLY A 22 9.66 9.87 -3.10
C GLY A 22 11.06 9.31 -3.31
N ALA A 23 12.09 9.99 -2.80
CA ALA A 23 13.48 9.54 -2.87
C ALA A 23 13.66 8.19 -2.13
N ALA A 24 13.11 8.07 -0.93
CA ALA A 24 13.14 6.82 -0.16
C ALA A 24 12.43 5.67 -0.88
N GLY A 25 11.27 5.94 -1.49
CA GLY A 25 10.54 4.97 -2.30
C GLY A 25 11.34 4.51 -3.54
N MET A 26 11.97 5.45 -4.26
CA MET A 26 12.81 5.12 -5.42
C MET A 26 14.03 4.29 -5.01
N ILE A 27 14.75 4.67 -3.95
CA ILE A 27 15.89 3.92 -3.44
C ILE A 27 15.45 2.50 -3.08
N SER A 28 14.32 2.37 -2.38
CA SER A 28 13.76 1.07 -1.99
C SER A 28 13.47 0.17 -3.19
N GLN A 29 12.86 0.72 -4.25
CA GLN A 29 12.54 -0.04 -5.46
C GLN A 29 13.77 -0.42 -6.27
N LEU A 30 14.80 0.44 -6.31
CA LEU A 30 16.02 0.18 -7.09
C LEU A 30 17.01 -0.76 -6.39
N THR A 31 17.01 -0.78 -5.05
CA THR A 31 18.00 -1.52 -4.27
C THR A 31 17.40 -2.62 -3.42
N VAL A 32 16.46 -2.29 -2.54
CA VAL A 32 15.91 -3.23 -1.55
C VAL A 32 15.07 -4.29 -2.25
N MET A 33 14.17 -3.90 -3.15
CA MET A 33 13.29 -4.87 -3.81
C MET A 33 14.06 -5.93 -4.62
N PRO A 34 15.00 -5.60 -5.53
CA PRO A 34 15.70 -6.61 -6.33
C PRO A 34 16.57 -7.55 -5.50
N ILE A 35 17.08 -7.09 -4.34
CA ILE A 35 17.87 -7.90 -3.42
C ILE A 35 16.96 -8.90 -2.67
N PHE A 36 15.82 -8.44 -2.16
CA PHE A 36 14.95 -9.27 -1.33
C PHE A 36 14.00 -10.16 -2.14
N ALA A 37 13.54 -9.73 -3.31
CA ALA A 37 12.62 -10.49 -4.17
C ALA A 37 13.04 -11.94 -4.46
N PRO A 38 14.31 -12.25 -4.83
CA PRO A 38 14.73 -13.62 -5.06
C PRO A 38 14.86 -14.45 -3.76
N ILE A 39 14.99 -13.80 -2.60
CA ILE A 39 15.20 -14.47 -1.30
C ILE A 39 13.87 -14.84 -0.66
N VAL A 40 12.95 -13.88 -0.51
CA VAL A 40 11.69 -14.06 0.23
C VAL A 40 10.48 -14.32 -0.67
N GLY A 41 10.61 -14.05 -1.97
CA GLY A 41 9.53 -14.15 -2.93
C GLY A 41 8.59 -12.94 -2.95
N GLU A 42 7.91 -12.77 -4.08
CA GLU A 42 7.03 -11.62 -4.37
C GLU A 42 5.77 -11.57 -3.49
N GLU A 43 5.24 -12.72 -3.09
CA GLU A 43 4.07 -12.78 -2.21
C GLU A 43 4.40 -12.26 -0.80
N MET A 44 5.59 -12.57 -0.27
CA MET A 44 6.03 -12.05 1.03
C MET A 44 6.37 -10.57 0.96
N LEU A 45 7.01 -10.11 -0.12
CA LEU A 45 7.24 -8.69 -0.34
C LEU A 45 5.94 -7.89 -0.40
N LEU A 46 4.89 -8.45 -1.03
CA LEU A 46 3.57 -7.84 -1.04
C LEU A 46 2.99 -7.71 0.38
N ILE A 47 3.07 -8.76 1.20
CA ILE A 47 2.58 -8.75 2.59
C ILE A 47 3.38 -7.74 3.44
N VAL A 48 4.71 -7.74 3.35
CA VAL A 48 5.58 -6.80 4.08
C VAL A 48 5.31 -5.35 3.65
N GLY A 49 5.13 -5.12 2.35
CA GLY A 49 4.81 -3.80 1.82
C GLY A 49 3.44 -3.31 2.26
N LEU A 50 2.42 -4.18 2.27
CA LEU A 50 1.08 -3.86 2.77
C LEU A 50 1.09 -3.59 4.28
N LEU A 51 1.88 -4.32 5.05
CA LEU A 51 2.08 -4.05 6.48
C LEU A 51 2.71 -2.68 6.71
N GLY A 52 3.78 -2.36 5.97
CA GLY A 52 4.41 -1.03 6.00
C GLY A 52 3.44 0.08 5.60
N GLY A 53 2.63 -0.16 4.56
CA GLY A 53 1.56 0.75 4.12
C GLY A 53 0.49 0.98 5.19
N CYS A 54 0.04 -0.09 5.88
CA CYS A 54 -0.88 0.04 7.01
C CYS A 54 -0.27 0.91 8.10
N THR A 55 0.94 0.59 8.56
CA THR A 55 1.63 1.34 9.61
C THR A 55 1.82 2.80 9.23
N HIS A 56 2.22 3.08 7.99
CA HIS A 56 2.33 4.44 7.45
C HIS A 56 1.00 5.19 7.56
N VAL A 57 -0.08 4.65 6.99
CA VAL A 57 -1.37 5.34 6.93
C VAL A 57 -1.99 5.53 8.31
N PHE A 58 -1.86 4.54 9.21
CA PHE A 58 -2.34 4.65 10.58
C PHE A 58 -1.58 5.69 11.39
N LEU A 59 -0.25 5.67 11.35
CA LEU A 59 0.57 6.68 12.02
C LEU A 59 0.31 8.09 11.47
N TYR A 60 0.16 8.20 10.16
CA TYR A 60 -0.10 9.47 9.50
C TYR A 60 -1.49 10.04 9.85
N GLY A 61 -2.51 9.19 9.97
CA GLY A 61 -3.86 9.62 10.35
C GLY A 61 -4.04 10.00 11.82
N ILE A 62 -3.29 9.35 12.72
CA ILE A 62 -3.32 9.59 14.18
C ILE A 62 -2.36 10.71 14.60
N ALA A 63 -1.49 11.18 13.70
CA ALA A 63 -0.38 12.09 13.99
C ALA A 63 -0.70 13.12 15.08
N TRP A 64 -0.01 13.00 16.22
CA TRP A 64 -0.18 13.86 17.39
C TRP A 64 0.83 15.01 17.43
N SER A 65 1.89 14.93 16.63
CA SER A 65 2.97 15.91 16.59
C SER A 65 3.54 16.06 15.18
N TYR A 66 4.20 17.19 14.94
CA TYR A 66 4.77 17.60 13.66
C TYR A 66 5.82 16.62 13.11
N TRP A 67 6.55 15.89 13.98
CA TRP A 67 7.56 14.93 13.53
C TRP A 67 6.98 13.57 13.10
N VAL A 68 5.75 13.24 13.51
CA VAL A 68 5.13 11.93 13.27
C VAL A 68 4.93 11.64 11.78
N PRO A 69 4.50 12.59 10.92
CA PRO A 69 4.46 12.38 9.48
C PRO A 69 5.82 12.03 8.85
N TYR A 70 6.92 12.63 9.35
CA TYR A 70 8.27 12.30 8.88
C TYR A 70 8.68 10.89 9.30
N PHE A 71 8.34 10.48 10.53
CA PHE A 71 8.56 9.11 10.98
C PHE A 71 7.72 8.10 10.20
N ALA A 72 6.44 8.42 9.93
CA ALA A 72 5.58 7.61 9.10
C ALA A 72 6.17 7.44 7.69
N ALA A 73 6.79 8.48 7.12
CA ALA A 73 7.42 8.41 5.81
C ALA A 73 8.54 7.36 5.71
N ALA A 74 9.19 6.97 6.82
CA ALA A 74 10.16 5.88 6.81
C ALA A 74 9.53 4.53 6.37
N PHE A 75 8.24 4.31 6.67
CA PHE A 75 7.52 3.10 6.28
C PHE A 75 7.14 3.08 4.78
N ILE A 76 7.28 4.21 4.07
CA ILE A 76 7.06 4.27 2.62
C ILE A 76 8.04 3.35 1.89
N ILE A 77 9.26 3.21 2.43
CA ILE A 77 10.29 2.30 1.92
C ILE A 77 9.72 0.88 1.76
N LEU A 78 8.96 0.40 2.75
CA LEU A 78 8.33 -0.92 2.70
C LEU A 78 7.14 -0.92 1.73
N SER A 79 6.26 0.08 1.79
CA SER A 79 5.09 0.13 0.91
C SER A 79 5.43 0.24 -0.58
N ALA A 80 6.65 0.68 -0.91
CA ALA A 80 7.12 0.81 -2.28
C ALA A 80 7.16 -0.53 -3.05
N PHE A 81 7.14 -1.67 -2.34
CA PHE A 81 7.12 -3.01 -2.94
C PHE A 81 5.74 -3.44 -3.47
N VAL A 82 4.66 -2.84 -2.97
CA VAL A 82 3.29 -3.31 -3.23
C VAL A 82 2.96 -3.34 -4.72
N HIS A 83 3.23 -2.23 -5.44
CA HIS A 83 2.89 -2.14 -6.85
C HIS A 83 3.71 -3.11 -7.73
N PRO A 84 5.05 -3.15 -7.64
CA PRO A 84 5.83 -4.15 -8.36
C PRO A 84 5.44 -5.60 -8.04
N SER A 85 5.26 -5.95 -6.77
CA SER A 85 4.93 -7.33 -6.39
C SER A 85 3.56 -7.78 -6.89
N ILE A 86 2.54 -6.90 -6.91
CA ILE A 86 1.26 -7.21 -7.55
C ILE A 86 1.46 -7.49 -9.05
N ARG A 87 2.19 -6.62 -9.75
CA ARG A 87 2.42 -6.78 -11.20
C ARG A 87 3.17 -8.07 -11.52
N THR A 88 4.20 -8.40 -10.75
CA THR A 88 4.98 -9.64 -10.91
C THR A 88 4.16 -10.88 -10.55
N ASN A 89 3.35 -10.85 -9.49
CA ASN A 89 2.51 -11.99 -9.13
C ASN A 89 1.44 -12.28 -10.19
N VAL A 90 0.85 -11.24 -10.78
CA VAL A 90 -0.11 -11.41 -11.88
C VAL A 90 0.58 -11.90 -13.15
N SER A 91 1.76 -11.37 -13.51
CA SER A 91 2.47 -11.83 -14.72
C SER A 91 2.90 -13.30 -14.64
N LYS A 92 3.20 -13.80 -13.44
CA LYS A 92 3.50 -15.23 -13.17
C LYS A 92 2.26 -16.13 -13.20
N SER A 93 1.07 -15.56 -13.02
CA SER A 93 -0.19 -16.32 -12.97
C SER A 93 -0.86 -16.48 -14.34
N VAL A 94 -0.33 -15.86 -15.39
CA VAL A 94 -0.87 -15.89 -16.76
C VAL A 94 0.20 -16.36 -17.75
N GLY A 95 -0.22 -16.87 -18.92
CA GLY A 95 0.72 -17.26 -19.98
C GLY A 95 1.50 -16.06 -20.53
N SER A 96 2.70 -16.30 -21.08
CA SER A 96 3.56 -15.24 -21.65
C SER A 96 2.83 -14.39 -22.71
N ASN A 97 1.98 -15.02 -23.53
CA ASN A 97 1.17 -14.35 -24.55
C ASN A 97 0.06 -13.45 -23.97
N GLU A 98 -0.31 -13.62 -22.71
CA GLU A 98 -1.44 -12.91 -22.08
C GLU A 98 -0.98 -11.83 -21.09
N GLN A 99 0.33 -11.75 -20.81
CA GLN A 99 0.88 -10.77 -19.85
C GLN A 99 0.53 -9.33 -20.23
N GLY A 100 0.56 -8.99 -21.53
CA GLY A 100 0.18 -7.65 -22.00
C GLY A 100 -1.27 -7.30 -21.66
N ILE A 101 -2.19 -8.24 -21.84
CA ILE A 101 -3.61 -8.07 -21.49
C ILE A 101 -3.76 -7.92 -19.98
N ALA A 102 -3.14 -8.81 -19.20
CA ALA A 102 -3.22 -8.77 -17.74
C ALA A 102 -2.66 -7.47 -17.14
N GLN A 103 -1.50 -6.99 -17.62
CA GLN A 103 -0.91 -5.71 -17.19
C GLN A 103 -1.73 -4.51 -17.66
N GLY A 104 -2.35 -4.61 -18.84
CA GLY A 104 -3.34 -3.65 -19.33
C GLY A 104 -4.52 -3.53 -18.38
N CYS A 105 -5.10 -4.65 -17.94
CA CYS A 105 -6.19 -4.69 -16.96
C CYS A 105 -5.79 -4.08 -15.61
N ILE A 106 -4.63 -4.47 -15.04
CA ILE A 106 -4.12 -3.88 -13.80
C ILE A 106 -3.98 -2.37 -13.92
N SER A 107 -3.43 -1.90 -15.04
CA SER A 107 -3.22 -0.47 -15.29
C SER A 107 -4.56 0.26 -15.45
N GLY A 108 -5.54 -0.34 -16.13
CA GLY A 108 -6.91 0.18 -16.24
C GLY A 108 -7.60 0.33 -14.88
N ILE A 109 -7.53 -0.70 -14.03
CA ILE A 109 -8.08 -0.66 -12.66
C ILE A 109 -7.38 0.43 -11.84
N SER A 110 -6.06 0.54 -11.95
CA SER A 110 -5.27 1.56 -11.23
C SER A 110 -5.63 2.98 -11.66
N SER A 111 -5.81 3.21 -12.95
CA SER A 111 -6.24 4.52 -13.49
C SER A 111 -7.65 4.87 -13.02
N PHE A 112 -8.58 3.92 -13.05
CA PHE A 112 -9.93 4.12 -12.55
C PHE A 112 -9.95 4.45 -11.04
N ALA A 113 -9.19 3.70 -10.24
CA ALA A 113 -9.01 3.97 -8.82
C ALA A 113 -8.40 5.35 -8.55
N SER A 114 -7.46 5.80 -9.39
CA SER A 114 -6.82 7.12 -9.27
C SER A 114 -7.78 8.28 -9.53
N ILE A 115 -8.84 8.07 -10.31
CA ILE A 115 -9.92 9.05 -10.53
C ILE A 115 -10.92 9.02 -9.38
N LEU A 116 -11.32 7.81 -8.95
CA LEU A 116 -12.30 7.65 -7.88
C LEU A 116 -11.77 8.09 -6.50
N ALA A 117 -10.51 7.81 -6.20
CA ALA A 117 -9.92 8.13 -4.90
C ALA A 117 -10.09 9.62 -4.51
N PRO A 118 -9.63 10.61 -5.30
CA PRO A 118 -9.84 12.01 -4.95
C PRO A 118 -11.32 12.40 -4.96
N LEU A 119 -12.16 11.81 -5.81
CA LEU A 119 -13.60 12.10 -5.85
C LEU A 119 -14.31 11.74 -4.54
N VAL A 120 -13.88 10.65 -3.88
CA VAL A 120 -14.44 10.19 -2.59
C VAL A 120 -13.72 10.87 -1.41
N PHE A 121 -12.39 10.86 -1.39
CA PHE A 121 -11.62 11.30 -0.23
C PHE A 121 -11.52 12.82 -0.10
N THR A 122 -11.58 13.60 -1.19
CA THR A 122 -11.54 15.07 -1.11
C THR A 122 -12.75 15.65 -0.36
N PRO A 123 -14.01 15.37 -0.76
CA PRO A 123 -15.17 15.89 -0.03
C PRO A 123 -15.26 15.33 1.39
N LEU A 124 -14.89 14.05 1.59
CA LEU A 124 -14.83 13.45 2.93
C LEU A 124 -13.85 14.20 3.84
N THR A 125 -12.66 14.50 3.34
CA THR A 125 -11.65 15.27 4.08
C THR A 125 -12.13 16.69 4.34
N ALA A 126 -12.78 17.35 3.38
CA ALA A 126 -13.32 18.69 3.55
C ALA A 126 -14.42 18.75 4.62
N TRP A 127 -15.31 17.75 4.65
CA TRP A 127 -16.39 17.67 5.63
C TRP A 127 -15.89 17.40 7.05
N PHE A 128 -14.89 16.53 7.23
CA PHE A 128 -14.28 16.29 8.54
C PHE A 128 -13.30 17.39 9.00
N LEU A 129 -13.05 18.38 8.14
CA LEU A 129 -12.27 19.59 8.46
C LEU A 129 -13.14 20.82 8.72
N SER A 130 -14.46 20.76 8.49
CA SER A 130 -15.36 21.91 8.71
C SER A 130 -15.76 22.05 10.18
N GLU A 131 -16.17 23.27 10.57
CA GLU A 131 -16.58 23.61 11.94
C GLU A 131 -17.86 22.89 12.41
N THR A 132 -18.59 22.24 11.49
CA THR A 132 -19.85 21.52 11.70
C THR A 132 -19.64 20.00 11.85
N THR A 133 -18.60 19.58 12.56
CA THR A 133 -18.29 18.15 12.73
C THR A 133 -18.93 17.54 13.99
N PRO A 134 -19.61 16.39 13.89
CA PRO A 134 -20.12 15.66 15.06
C PRO A 134 -19.00 15.00 15.90
N PHE A 135 -17.78 14.86 15.36
CA PHE A 135 -16.59 14.34 16.05
C PHE A 135 -15.33 15.12 15.66
N ASN A 136 -14.52 15.53 16.65
CA ASN A 136 -13.27 16.28 16.49
C ASN A 136 -12.08 15.40 16.05
N PHE A 137 -12.19 14.69 14.92
CA PHE A 137 -11.09 13.88 14.38
C PHE A 137 -10.77 14.21 12.92
N LYS A 138 -9.84 15.17 12.74
CA LYS A 138 -9.40 15.68 11.43
C LYS A 138 -8.74 14.62 10.53
N GLY A 139 -8.25 13.52 11.12
CA GLY A 139 -7.60 12.41 10.42
C GLY A 139 -8.55 11.32 9.89
N PHE A 140 -9.87 11.49 10.02
CA PHE A 140 -10.85 10.42 9.76
C PHE A 140 -10.76 9.84 8.34
N SER A 141 -10.66 10.70 7.34
CA SER A 141 -10.52 10.31 5.93
C SER A 141 -9.29 9.41 5.70
N ILE A 142 -8.19 9.69 6.40
CA ILE A 142 -6.96 8.90 6.34
C ILE A 142 -7.14 7.56 7.07
N MET A 143 -7.90 7.51 8.17
CA MET A 143 -8.28 6.24 8.82
C MET A 143 -9.10 5.33 7.92
N VAL A 144 -10.06 5.88 7.17
CA VAL A 144 -10.82 5.10 6.18
C VAL A 144 -9.87 4.47 5.15
N ALA A 145 -8.90 5.23 4.64
CA ALA A 145 -7.87 4.69 3.75
C ALA A 145 -7.04 3.58 4.44
N GLY A 146 -6.68 3.77 5.72
CA GLY A 146 -5.95 2.78 6.53
C GLY A 146 -6.72 1.46 6.67
N PHE A 147 -8.03 1.51 6.90
CA PHE A 147 -8.89 0.33 6.91
C PHE A 147 -8.95 -0.36 5.54
N CYS A 148 -9.02 0.40 4.44
CA CYS A 148 -8.94 -0.20 3.09
C CYS A 148 -7.61 -0.93 2.87
N THR A 149 -6.49 -0.34 3.28
CA THR A 149 -5.17 -1.00 3.20
C THR A 149 -5.09 -2.22 4.11
N LEU A 150 -5.70 -2.17 5.30
CA LEU A 150 -5.78 -3.31 6.22
C LEU A 150 -6.58 -4.48 5.62
N ILE A 151 -7.70 -4.19 4.95
CA ILE A 151 -8.47 -5.21 4.22
C ILE A 151 -7.61 -5.84 3.13
N ALA A 152 -6.89 -5.03 2.35
CA ALA A 152 -5.97 -5.54 1.32
C ALA A 152 -4.86 -6.43 1.92
N PHE A 153 -4.31 -6.04 3.07
CA PHE A 153 -3.34 -6.83 3.83
C PHE A 153 -3.90 -8.18 4.27
N VAL A 154 -5.10 -8.19 4.86
CA VAL A 154 -5.77 -9.43 5.26
C VAL A 154 -6.03 -10.34 4.06
N ILE A 155 -6.53 -9.79 2.95
CA ILE A 155 -6.75 -10.55 1.70
C ILE A 155 -5.43 -11.17 1.22
N SER A 156 -4.34 -10.40 1.21
CA SER A 156 -3.02 -10.87 0.78
C SER A 156 -2.52 -12.06 1.62
N ILE A 157 -2.65 -11.99 2.95
CA ILE A 157 -2.31 -13.09 3.85
C ILE A 157 -3.15 -14.33 3.54
N ARG A 158 -4.47 -14.16 3.36
CA ARG A 158 -5.40 -15.27 3.10
C ARG A 158 -5.10 -15.94 1.77
N MET A 159 -4.78 -15.17 0.73
CA MET A 159 -4.39 -15.70 -0.58
C MET A 159 -3.11 -16.55 -0.50
N ARG A 160 -2.10 -16.07 0.23
CA ARG A 160 -0.85 -16.83 0.44
C ARG A 160 -1.10 -18.13 1.21
N ALA A 161 -1.86 -18.06 2.30
CA ALA A 161 -2.19 -19.25 3.10
C ALA A 161 -2.93 -20.32 2.28
N ALA A 162 -3.85 -19.91 1.40
CA ALA A 162 -4.55 -20.81 0.50
C ALA A 162 -3.60 -21.52 -0.49
N ARG A 163 -2.62 -20.79 -1.05
CA ARG A 163 -1.62 -21.36 -1.98
C ARG A 163 -0.70 -22.37 -1.30
N CYS A 164 -0.20 -22.06 -0.10
CA CYS A 164 0.60 -23.00 0.70
C CYS A 164 -0.18 -24.29 0.99
N GLY A 165 -1.46 -24.19 1.38
CA GLY A 165 -2.29 -25.36 1.66
C GLY A 165 -2.59 -26.23 0.43
N VAL A 166 -2.68 -25.64 -0.78
CA VAL A 166 -2.81 -26.42 -2.02
C VAL A 166 -1.50 -27.13 -2.35
N SER A 167 -0.36 -26.45 -2.23
CA SER A 167 0.96 -27.03 -2.50
C SER A 167 1.25 -28.25 -1.60
N GLU A 168 0.90 -28.18 -0.32
CA GLU A 168 1.09 -29.28 0.64
C GLU A 168 0.18 -30.48 0.32
N LYS A 169 -1.06 -30.23 -0.09
CA LYS A 169 -1.96 -31.31 -0.51
C LYS A 169 -1.47 -32.03 -1.76
N VAL A 170 -0.96 -31.28 -2.75
CA VAL A 170 -0.43 -31.87 -3.99
C VAL A 170 0.80 -32.71 -3.72
N SER A 171 1.73 -32.25 -2.87
CA SER A 171 2.92 -33.03 -2.52
C SER A 171 2.59 -34.30 -1.74
N LEU A 172 1.61 -34.25 -0.83
CA LEU A 172 1.13 -35.44 -0.12
C LEU A 172 0.50 -36.47 -1.06
N VAL A 173 -0.32 -36.05 -2.01
CA VAL A 173 -0.92 -36.95 -3.01
C VAL A 173 0.16 -37.59 -3.89
N GLN A 174 1.19 -36.84 -4.31
CA GLN A 174 2.31 -37.41 -5.07
C GLN A 174 3.16 -38.39 -4.26
N HIS A 175 3.31 -38.17 -2.95
CA HIS A 175 4.01 -39.10 -2.06
C HIS A 175 3.21 -40.37 -1.75
N GLU A 176 1.88 -40.30 -1.74
CA GLU A 176 1.01 -41.47 -1.53
C GLU A 176 0.90 -42.34 -2.80
N GLN A 177 1.20 -41.79 -3.98
CA GLN A 177 1.17 -42.48 -5.28
C GLN A 177 2.54 -43.03 -5.74
N ALA A 178 3.61 -42.85 -4.97
CA ALA A 178 4.97 -43.31 -5.27
C ALA A 178 5.37 -44.49 -4.37
#